data_AF-A0A9W4B9C5-F1
#
_entry.id   AF-A0A9W4B9C5-F1
#
_cell.length_a   1.000
_cell.length_b   1.000
_cell.length_c   1.000
_cell.angle_alpha   90.00
_cell.angle_beta   90.00
_cell.angle_gamma   90.00
#
_symmetry.space_group_name_H-M   'P 1'
#
loop_
_entity.id
_entity.type
_entity.pdbx_description
1 polymer ?
#
loop_
_entity_poly.entity_id
_entity_poly.type
_entity_poly.pdbx_seq_one_letter_code
_entity_poly.pdbx_strand_id
1 'polypeptide(L)' 'MRSYYSRWRHPTRRDLGATVLVCGLVLLAIIWGIHEMRKQSQEAKYESCLREAETKHVFPLASLDEIDACKEEAGLN' A
#
# COMPACT_ATOMS: atom_id res chain seq x y z
N MET A 1 33.13 -5.78 42.89
CA MET A 1 32.55 -6.49 41.72
C MET A 1 31.36 -7.32 42.17
N ARG A 2 30.16 -6.71 42.27
CA ARG A 2 28.94 -7.40 42.69
C ARG A 2 27.83 -7.06 41.69
N SER A 3 27.22 -8.13 41.17
CA SER A 3 25.96 -8.21 40.40
C SER A 3 25.84 -7.44 39.08
N TYR A 4 26.41 -7.98 38.00
CA TYR A 4 26.00 -7.68 36.62
C TYR A 4 24.94 -8.67 36.06
N TYR A 5 24.46 -9.61 36.87
CA TYR A 5 23.65 -10.76 36.42
C TYR A 5 22.14 -10.72 36.74
N SER A 6 21.56 -9.55 37.04
CA SER A 6 20.08 -9.44 37.15
C SER A 6 19.44 -8.80 35.92
N ARG A 7 20.07 -8.92 34.75
CA ARG A 7 19.63 -8.30 33.49
C ARG A 7 18.55 -9.09 32.73
N TRP A 8 18.10 -10.21 33.29
CA TRP A 8 16.95 -10.98 32.80
C TRP A 8 15.75 -10.69 33.71
N ARG A 9 15.26 -9.45 33.67
CA ARG A 9 13.93 -9.15 34.21
C ARG A 9 12.97 -10.00 33.38
N HIS A 10 12.32 -10.98 33.99
CA HIS A 10 11.27 -11.75 33.33
C HIS A 10 10.28 -10.75 32.73
N PRO A 11 9.95 -10.86 31.43
CA PRO A 11 9.03 -9.94 30.79
C PRO A 11 7.74 -9.95 31.60
N THR A 12 7.36 -8.78 32.11
CA THR A 12 6.11 -8.67 32.84
C THR A 12 4.96 -8.86 31.85
N ARG A 13 3.77 -9.26 32.31
CA ARG A 13 2.59 -9.35 31.44
C ARG A 13 2.32 -8.06 30.66
N ARG A 14 2.76 -6.91 31.21
CA ARG A 14 2.67 -5.59 30.57
C ARG A 14 3.64 -5.45 29.39
N ASP A 15 4.87 -5.95 29.51
CA ASP A 15 5.86 -5.91 28.42
C ASP A 15 5.40 -6.77 27.24
N LEU A 16 4.83 -7.93 27.51
CA LEU A 16 4.23 -8.79 26.48
C LEU A 16 3.06 -8.08 25.77
N GLY A 17 2.15 -7.44 26.53
CA GLY A 17 1.06 -6.67 25.95
C GLY A 17 1.55 -5.52 25.06
N ALA A 18 2.59 -4.79 25.49
CA ALA A 18 3.18 -3.71 24.71
C ALA A 18 3.80 -4.22 23.40
N THR A 19 4.53 -5.34 23.43
CA THR A 19 5.11 -5.92 22.20
C THR A 19 4.03 -6.35 21.19
N VAL A 20 2.94 -6.96 21.65
CA VAL A 20 1.83 -7.36 20.76
C VAL A 20 1.17 -6.13 20.13
N LEU A 21 0.94 -5.07 20.91
CA LEU A 21 0.38 -3.82 20.38
C LEU A 21 1.28 -3.17 19.34
N VAL A 22 2.59 -3.10 19.60
CA VAL A 22 3.56 -2.53 18.64
C VAL A 22 3.60 -3.36 17.36
N CYS A 23 3.67 -4.69 17.46
CA CYS A 23 3.62 -5.57 16.30
C CYS A 23 2.33 -5.38 15.49
N GLY A 24 1.18 -5.24 16.17
CA GLY A 24 -0.10 -4.97 15.52
C GLY A 24 -0.11 -3.65 14.74
N LEU A 25 0.40 -2.57 15.34
CA LEU A 25 0.50 -1.26 14.69
C LEU A 25 1.44 -1.29 13.47
N VAL A 26 2.56 -1.99 13.57
CA VAL A 26 3.50 -2.14 12.45
C VAL A 26 2.85 -2.90 11.29
N LEU A 27 2.12 -3.98 11.56
CA LEU A 27 1.41 -4.72 10.52
C LEU A 27 0.34 -3.87 9.84
N LEU A 28 -0.44 -3.11 10.60
CA LEU A 28 -1.44 -2.20 10.04
C LEU A 28 -0.81 -1.14 9.14
N ALA A 29 0.31 -0.55 9.56
CA ALA A 29 1.04 0.43 8.76
C ALA A 29 1.60 -0.16 7.45
N ILE A 30 2.12 -1.39 7.50
CA ILE A 30 2.62 -2.10 6.32
C ILE A 30 1.48 -2.41 5.35
N ILE A 31 0.35 -2.94 5.84
CA ILE A 31 -0.82 -3.23 5.01
C ILE A 31 -1.31 -1.95 4.33
N TRP A 32 -1.42 -0.86 5.10
CA TRP A 32 -1.80 0.44 4.56
C TRP A 32 -0.82 0.93 3.50
N GLY A 33 0.48 0.86 3.78
CA GLY A 33 1.51 1.27 2.82
C GLY A 33 1.47 0.46 1.52
N ILE A 34 1.30 -0.86 1.60
CA ILE A 34 1.15 -1.73 0.42
C ILE A 34 -0.12 -1.38 -0.34
N HIS A 35 -1.22 -1.13 0.37
CA HIS A 35 -2.48 -0.73 -0.25
C HIS A 35 -2.33 0.59 -1.01
N GLU A 36 -1.70 1.60 -0.39
CA GLU A 36 -1.46 2.89 -1.02
C GLU A 36 -0.53 2.79 -2.24
N MET A 37 0.54 2.01 -2.14
CA MET A 37 1.45 1.73 -3.27
C MET A 37 0.74 1.05 -4.44
N ARG A 38 -0.16 0.08 -4.15
CA ARG A 38 -0.97 -0.56 -5.19
C ARG A 38 -1.93 0.42 -5.82
N LYS A 39 -2.62 1.23 -5.02
CA LYS A 39 -3.54 2.25 -5.51
C LYS A 39 -2.84 3.24 -6.43
N GLN A 40 -1.70 3.80 -6.01
CA GLN A 40 -0.90 4.70 -6.83
C GLN A 40 -0.39 4.01 -8.11
N SER A 41 0.02 2.74 -8.03
CA SER A 41 0.43 1.99 -9.22
C SER A 41 -0.72 1.76 -10.20
N GLN A 42 -1.96 1.57 -9.72
CA GLN A 42 -3.13 1.40 -10.57
C GLN A 42 -3.54 2.73 -11.22
N GLU A 43 -3.55 3.81 -10.44
CA GLU A 43 -3.84 5.17 -10.94
C GLU A 43 -2.79 5.61 -11.98
N ALA A 44 -1.50 5.37 -11.74
CA ALA A 44 -0.43 5.70 -12.69
C ALA A 44 -0.55 4.92 -14.00
N LYS A 45 -0.92 3.63 -13.95
CA LYS A 45 -1.18 2.82 -15.15
C LYS A 45 -2.38 3.35 -15.92
N TYR A 46 -3.47 3.67 -15.23
CA TYR A 46 -4.66 4.25 -15.82
C TYR A 46 -4.37 5.60 -16.51
N GLU A 47 -3.65 6.50 -15.85
CA GLU A 47 -3.28 7.80 -16.42
C GLU A 47 -2.36 7.65 -17.65
N SER A 48 -1.42 6.70 -17.61
CA SER A 48 -0.56 6.43 -18.76
C SER A 48 -1.33 5.87 -19.98
N CYS A 49 -2.30 4.97 -19.74
CA CYS A 49 -3.18 4.41 -20.76
C CYS A 49 -4.08 5.50 -21.38
N LEU A 50 -4.63 6.38 -20.54
CA LEU A 50 -5.41 7.55 -20.99
C LEU A 50 -4.58 8.51 -21.86
N ARG A 51 -3.36 8.87 -21.45
CA ARG A 51 -2.51 9.75 -22.26
C ARG A 51 -2.14 9.13 -23.59
N GLU A 52 -1.91 7.82 -23.64
CA GLU A 52 -1.66 7.13 -24.90
C GLU A 52 -2.89 7.17 -25.83
N ALA A 53 -4.10 6.97 -25.29
CA ALA A 53 -5.35 7.10 -26.04
C ALA A 53 -5.57 8.54 -26.55
N GLU A 54 -5.33 9.55 -25.72
CA GLU A 54 -5.42 10.97 -26.10
C GLU A 54 -4.42 11.35 -27.21
N THR A 55 -3.23 10.73 -27.24
CA THR A 55 -2.25 11.01 -28.32
C THR A 55 -2.61 10.36 -29.66
N LYS A 56 -3.44 9.31 -29.66
CA LYS A 56 -3.87 8.61 -30.88
C LYS A 56 -5.05 9.30 -31.57
N HIS A 57 -5.90 9.98 -30.81
CA HIS A 57 -7.09 10.65 -31.35
C HIS A 57 -6.89 12.17 -31.37
N VAL A 58 -6.76 12.75 -32.57
CA VAL A 58 -6.61 14.21 -32.77
C VAL A 58 -7.88 14.99 -32.33
N PHE A 59 -9.04 14.34 -32.33
CA PHE A 59 -10.35 14.69 -31.76
C PHE A 59 -11.28 13.52 -32.16
N PRO A 60 -12.08 12.86 -31.29
CA PRO A 60 -12.66 13.29 -30.02
C PRO A 60 -11.97 12.66 -28.77
N LEU A 61 -12.47 12.98 -27.58
CA LEU A 61 -12.11 12.35 -26.29
C LEU A 61 -12.07 10.82 -26.43
N ALA A 62 -11.15 10.16 -25.70
CA ALA A 62 -11.07 8.70 -25.59
C ALA A 62 -12.48 8.11 -25.44
N SER A 63 -12.84 7.15 -26.29
CA SER A 63 -14.19 6.59 -26.29
C SER A 63 -14.46 5.93 -24.94
N LEU A 64 -15.73 5.86 -24.51
CA LEU A 64 -16.08 5.19 -23.25
C LEU A 64 -15.52 3.75 -23.20
N ASP A 65 -15.47 3.07 -24.35
CA ASP A 65 -14.93 1.72 -24.48
C ASP A 65 -13.41 1.66 -24.23
N GLU A 66 -12.64 2.65 -24.70
CA GLU A 66 -11.20 2.73 -24.43
C GLU A 66 -10.92 3.06 -22.96
N ILE A 67 -11.75 3.89 -22.35
CA ILE A 67 -11.65 4.23 -20.92
C ILE A 67 -11.93 3.00 -20.05
N ASP A 68 -12.97 2.22 -20.38
CA ASP A 68 -13.31 1.02 -19.62
C ASP A 68 -12.28 -0.10 -19.85
N ALA A 69 -11.71 -0.22 -21.05
CA ALA A 69 -10.56 -1.10 -21.29
C ALA A 69 -9.34 -0.69 -20.44
N CYS A 70 -9.02 0.61 -20.36
CA CYS A 70 -7.91 1.10 -19.52
C CYS A 70 -8.16 0.85 -18.02
N LYS A 71 -9.42 0.92 -17.55
CA LYS A 71 -9.77 0.58 -16.16
C LYS A 71 -9.59 -0.91 -15.87
N GLU A 72 -10.03 -1.77 -16.79
CA GLU A 72 -9.87 -3.22 -16.68
C GLU A 72 -8.38 -3.61 -16.67
N GLU A 73 -7.56 -3.00 -17.53
CA GLU A 73 -6.10 -3.20 -17.55
C GLU A 73 -5.40 -2.68 -16.28
N ALA A 74 -5.88 -1.56 -15.72
CA ALA A 74 -5.41 -1.05 -14.44
C ALA A 74 -5.90 -1.87 -13.22
N GLY A 75 -6.86 -2.78 -13.42
CA GLY A 75 -7.51 -3.55 -12.36
C GLY A 75 -8.37 -2.68 -11.44
N LEU A 76 -8.93 -1.59 -11.98
CA LEU A 76 -9.87 -0.69 -11.34
C LEU A 76 -11.29 -1.05 -11.82
N ASN A 77 -11.88 -2.10 -11.24
CA ASN A 77 -13.30 -2.43 -11.44
C ASN A 77 -14.19 -1.70 -10.44
#